data_AF-A0A6P8X8C3-F1
#
_entry.id   AF-A0A6P8X8C3-F1
#
_cell.length_a   1.000
_cell.length_b   1.000
_cell.length_c   1.000
_cell.angle_alpha   90.00
_cell.angle_beta   90.00
_cell.angle_gamma   90.00
#
_symmetry.space_group_name_H-M   'P 1'
#
loop_
_entity.id
_entity.type
_entity.pdbx_description
1 polymer ?
#
loop_
_entity_poly.entity_id
_entity_poly.type
_entity_poly.pdbx_seq_one_letter_code
_entity_poly.pdbx_strand_id
1 'polypeptide(L)' 'MVRPNLILLTKRVPLIQFRKGGLAAASNKPSPSQQITGEPAIEDWQLPARFARKPIDPLEAEYINNGGIPN' A
#
# COMPACT_ATOMS: atom_id res chain seq x y z
N MET A 1 34.43 -0.41 -44.67
CA MET A 1 33.62 0.22 -43.60
C MET A 1 32.39 -0.64 -43.34
N VAL A 2 32.39 -1.46 -42.28
CA VAL A 2 31.21 -2.25 -41.87
C VAL A 2 30.50 -1.45 -40.78
N ARG A 3 29.26 -1.04 -41.02
CA ARG A 3 28.41 -0.43 -39.99
C ARG A 3 27.91 -1.55 -39.08
N PRO A 4 28.14 -1.50 -37.75
CA PRO A 4 27.60 -2.53 -36.87
C PRO A 4 26.08 -2.41 -36.85
N ASN A 5 25.40 -3.52 -37.14
CA ASN A 5 23.95 -3.66 -37.03
C ASN A 5 23.53 -3.53 -35.56
N LEU A 6 23.27 -2.30 -35.13
CA LEU A 6 22.85 -1.91 -33.78
C LEU A 6 21.49 -2.50 -33.37
N ILE A 7 20.78 -3.13 -34.30
CA ILE A 7 19.37 -3.54 -34.17
C ILE A 7 19.22 -4.94 -33.57
N LEU A 8 20.26 -5.79 -33.58
CA LEU A 8 20.16 -7.17 -33.08
C LEU A 8 20.46 -7.32 -31.57
N LEU A 9 21.15 -6.35 -30.96
CA LEU A 9 21.51 -6.41 -29.54
C LEU A 9 20.35 -6.00 -28.62
N THR A 10 19.34 -5.32 -29.14
CA THR A 10 18.22 -4.76 -28.36
C THR A 10 17.16 -5.80 -27.96
N LYS A 11 17.12 -6.97 -28.61
CA LYS A 11 16.13 -8.01 -28.31
C LYS A 11 16.48 -8.90 -27.12
N ARG A 12 17.77 -8.98 -26.75
CA ARG A 12 18.24 -9.92 -25.71
C ARG A 12 18.50 -9.29 -24.35
N VAL A 13 18.70 -7.97 -24.30
CA VAL A 13 18.93 -7.26 -23.05
C VAL A 13 17.65 -6.49 -22.72
N PRO A 14 16.87 -6.93 -21.71
CA PRO A 14 15.68 -6.20 -21.32
C PRO A 14 16.09 -4.83 -20.75
N LEU A 15 15.78 -3.77 -21.47
CA LEU A 15 15.98 -2.41 -21.00
C LEU A 15 14.74 -1.94 -20.26
N ILE A 16 14.93 -1.48 -19.03
CA ILE A 16 13.86 -0.91 -18.22
C ILE A 16 13.47 0.44 -18.81
N GLN A 17 12.20 0.60 -19.20
CA GLN A 17 11.66 1.87 -19.68
C GLN A 17 10.82 2.54 -18.58
N PHE A 18 11.30 3.67 -18.10
CA PHE A 18 10.56 4.49 -17.14
C PHE A 18 9.56 5.38 -17.87
N ARG A 19 8.32 5.41 -17.38
CA ARG A 19 7.28 6.32 -17.88
C ARG A 19 7.70 7.74 -17.51
N LYS A 20 7.77 8.64 -18.50
CA LYS A 20 7.99 10.06 -18.24
C LYS A 20 6.67 10.68 -17.77
N GLY A 21 6.45 10.63 -16.45
CA GLY A 21 5.31 11.29 -15.81
C GLY A 21 5.13 10.85 -14.36
N GLY A 22 5.50 11.73 -13.43
CA GLY A 22 4.91 11.83 -12.09
C GLY A 22 5.51 10.93 -11.01
N LEU A 23 6.25 11.55 -10.08
CA LEU A 23 6.64 10.99 -8.79
C LEU A 23 5.40 10.48 -8.02
N ALA A 24 5.34 9.19 -7.69
CA ALA A 24 4.56 8.69 -6.57
C ALA A 24 5.23 7.41 -6.02
N ALA A 25 5.37 7.39 -4.71
CA ALA A 25 6.23 6.52 -3.91
C ALA A 25 5.89 5.01 -3.98
N ALA A 26 6.82 4.22 -3.44
CA ALA A 26 6.84 2.76 -3.36
C ALA A 26 5.45 2.11 -3.15
N SER A 27 5.14 1.16 -4.03
CA SER A 27 3.97 0.31 -3.92
C SER A 27 4.18 -0.77 -2.84
N ASN A 28 4.00 -0.41 -1.57
CA ASN A 28 3.43 -1.35 -0.62
C ASN A 28 2.06 -1.70 -1.18
N LYS A 29 1.92 -2.87 -1.82
CA LYS A 29 0.62 -3.33 -2.30
C LYS A 29 -0.27 -3.55 -1.08
N PRO A 30 -1.33 -2.74 -0.86
CA PRO A 30 -2.37 -3.19 0.05
C PRO A 30 -2.92 -4.50 -0.51
N SER A 31 -3.12 -5.48 0.36
CA SER A 31 -3.98 -6.63 0.08
C SER A 31 -5.29 -6.13 -0.54
N PRO A 32 -5.92 -6.85 -1.48
CA PRO A 32 -7.18 -6.42 -2.08
C PRO A 32 -8.26 -6.36 -0.99
N SER A 33 -8.36 -5.22 -0.32
CA SER A 33 -9.55 -4.83 0.39
C SER A 33 -10.62 -4.67 -0.69
N GLN A 34 -11.74 -5.37 -0.52
CA GLN A 34 -12.93 -5.11 -1.30
C GLN A 34 -13.13 -3.60 -1.32
N GLN A 35 -13.05 -3.02 -2.51
CA GLN A 35 -13.22 -1.60 -2.73
C GLN A 35 -14.71 -1.32 -2.49
N ILE A 36 -15.07 -1.04 -1.25
CA ILE A 36 -16.43 -0.67 -0.86
C ILE A 36 -16.70 0.64 -1.56
N THR A 37 -17.61 0.60 -2.52
CA THR A 37 -18.01 1.74 -3.34
C THR A 37 -18.67 2.79 -2.46
N GLY A 38 -17.92 3.82 -2.05
CA GLY A 38 -18.36 5.20 -1.84
C GLY A 38 -19.57 5.50 -0.94
N GLU A 39 -20.10 4.54 -0.19
CA GLU A 39 -21.10 4.83 0.84
C GLU A 39 -20.43 5.56 2.02
N PRO A 40 -21.14 6.45 2.72
CA PRO A 40 -20.63 7.02 3.96
C PRO A 40 -20.25 5.88 4.90
N ALA A 41 -19.15 6.06 5.63
CA ALA A 41 -18.78 5.13 6.67
C ALA A 41 -19.97 4.95 7.62
N ILE A 42 -20.33 3.70 7.88
CA ILE A 42 -21.40 3.37 8.81
C ILE A 42 -21.01 3.83 10.22
N GLU A 43 -21.95 4.44 10.94
CA GLU A 43 -21.70 4.98 12.27
C GLU A 43 -21.68 3.86 13.34
N ASP A 44 -20.94 4.06 14.43
CA ASP A 44 -20.75 3.06 15.48
C ASP A 44 -22.09 2.58 16.10
N TRP A 45 -23.11 3.43 16.16
CA TRP A 45 -24.44 3.07 16.68
C TRP A 45 -25.25 2.21 15.71
N GLN A 46 -24.89 2.20 14.42
CA GLN A 46 -25.48 1.34 13.39
C GLN A 46 -24.77 -0.02 13.30
N LEU A 47 -23.55 -0.14 13.84
CA LEU A 47 -22.82 -1.39 13.84
C LEU A 47 -23.50 -2.43 14.75
N PRO A 48 -23.69 -3.67 14.28
CA PRO A 48 -24.04 -4.78 15.15
C PRO A 48 -23.05 -4.91 16.31
N ALA A 49 -23.54 -5.25 17.50
CA ALA A 49 -22.74 -5.29 18.74
C ALA A 49 -21.45 -6.14 18.64
N ARG A 50 -21.43 -7.17 17.80
CA ARG A 50 -20.24 -8.01 17.56
C ARG A 50 -19.07 -7.29 16.89
N PHE A 51 -19.33 -6.15 16.25
CA PHE A 51 -18.33 -5.30 15.59
C PHE A 51 -18.07 -4.00 16.36
N ALA A 52 -18.68 -3.82 17.54
CA ALA A 52 -18.42 -2.67 18.38
C ALA A 52 -16.93 -2.64 18.76
N ARG A 53 -16.36 -1.43 18.76
CA ARG A 53 -14.95 -1.23 19.13
C ARG A 53 -14.79 -1.56 20.61
N LYS A 54 -13.69 -2.24 20.95
CA LYS A 54 -13.34 -2.48 22.35
C LYS A 54 -12.92 -1.15 22.99
N PRO A 55 -13.25 -0.92 24.28
CA PRO A 55 -12.68 0.20 25.02
C PRO A 55 -11.16 0.03 25.07
N ILE A 56 -10.43 1.14 24.92
CA ILE A 56 -8.98 1.15 25.00
C ILE A 56 -8.54 1.07 26.47
N ASP A 57 -7.63 0.14 26.77
CA ASP A 57 -7.05 0.00 28.10
C ASP A 57 -5.94 1.06 28.30
N PRO A 58 -5.71 1.63 29.51
CA PRO A 58 -4.67 2.64 29.70
C PRO A 58 -3.27 2.17 29.30
N LEU A 59 -2.93 0.91 29.59
CA LEU A 59 -1.65 0.31 29.22
C LEU A 59 -1.53 0.09 27.70
N GLU A 60 -2.63 -0.26 27.02
CA GLU A 60 -2.68 -0.29 25.55
C GLU A 60 -2.47 1.11 24.96
N ALA A 61 -3.08 2.14 25.55
CA ALA A 61 -2.89 3.52 25.13
C ALA A 61 -1.42 3.96 25.27
N GLU A 62 -0.76 3.58 26.37
CA GLU A 62 0.67 3.82 26.55
C GLU A 62 1.52 3.11 25.49
N TYR A 63 1.23 1.85 25.17
CA TYR A 63 1.95 1.14 24.10
C TYR A 63 1.72 1.77 22.73
N ILE A 64 0.50 2.24 22.43
CA ILE A 64 0.22 2.96 21.19
C ILE A 64 1.02 4.26 21.13
N ASN A 65 1.06 5.02 22.24
CA ASN A 65 1.82 6.26 22.33
C ASN A 65 3.34 6.05 22.24
N ASN A 66 3.85 4.93 22.78
CA ASN A 66 5.28 4.61 22.84
C ASN A 66 5.77 3.71 21.69
N GLY A 67 4.90 3.35 20.73
CA GLY A 67 5.28 2.58 19.54
C GLY A 67 5.37 1.07 19.73
N GLY A 68 4.79 0.52 20.80
CA GLY A 68 4.69 -0.91 21.05
C GLY A 68 5.06 -1.31 22.48
N ILE A 69 5.08 -2.62 22.69
CA ILE A 69 5.53 -3.22 23.96
C ILE A 69 7.06 -3.10 24.04
N PRO A 70 7.64 -2.71 25.19
CA PRO A 70 9.10 -2.71 25.37
C PRO A 70 9.68 -4.12 25.20
N ASN A 71 10.81 -4.24 24.50
CA ASN A 71 11.55 -5.50 24.30
C ASN A 71 12.40 -5.88 25.51
#